data_AF-C9LNP7-F1
#
_entry.id   AF-C9LNP7-F1
#
_cell.length_a   1.000
_cell.length_b   1.000
_cell.length_c   1.000
_cell.angle_alpha   90.00
_cell.angle_beta   90.00
_cell.angle_gamma   90.00
#
_symmetry.space_group_name_H-M   'P 1'
#
loop_
_entity.id
_entity.type
_entity.pdbx_description
1 polymer ?
#
loop_
_entity_poly.entity_id
_entity_poly.type
_entity_poly.pdbx_seq_one_letter_code
_entity_poly.pdbx_strand_id
1 'polypeptide(L)'
;MSNFIGIKINTKCPITRILTGKTIREITKAVEDERKSGVLICSRMEGKGGYFMPANDVEIQSQLASFERRIKSQEITLWAFRRYVKERAISAVAKLPKR
;
A
#
# COMPACT_ATOMS: atom_id res chain seq x y z
N MET A 1 -23.30 5.05 19.66
CA MET A 1 -23.00 3.81 18.92
C MET A 1 -23.24 4.10 17.44
N SER A 2 -22.17 4.37 16.69
CA SER A 2 -22.27 4.86 15.31
C SER A 2 -22.26 3.66 14.36
N ASN A 3 -23.42 3.33 13.80
CA ASN A 3 -23.57 2.31 12.75
C ASN A 3 -22.90 2.78 11.45
N PHE A 4 -21.69 2.30 11.16
CA PHE A 4 -21.05 2.46 9.85
C PHE A 4 -21.38 1.25 8.97
N ILE A 5 -22.48 1.38 8.23
CA ILE A 5 -22.88 0.46 7.16
C ILE A 5 -21.77 0.49 6.10
N GLY A 6 -21.30 -0.68 5.67
CA GLY A 6 -20.15 -0.85 4.78
C GLY A 6 -20.25 -0.04 3.48
N ILE A 7 -19.54 1.10 3.43
CA ILE A 7 -19.39 1.89 2.22
C ILE A 7 -18.16 1.38 1.47
N LYS A 8 -18.37 0.87 0.26
CA LYS A 8 -17.31 0.54 -0.69
C LYS A 8 -16.86 1.83 -1.39
N ILE A 9 -15.68 2.34 -1.06
CA ILE A 9 -15.16 3.60 -1.62
C ILE A 9 -14.26 3.27 -2.82
N ASN A 10 -14.79 3.47 -4.02
CA ASN A 10 -14.05 3.28 -5.27
C ASN A 10 -13.23 4.52 -5.63
N THR A 11 -11.96 4.54 -5.22
CA THR A 11 -11.06 5.71 -5.35
C THR A 11 -10.61 6.01 -6.79
N LYS A 12 -10.82 5.11 -7.76
CA LYS A 12 -10.58 5.42 -9.17
C LYS A 12 -11.85 5.85 -9.91
N CYS A 13 -12.99 5.90 -9.23
CA CYS A 13 -14.24 6.35 -9.83
C CYS A 13 -14.37 7.88 -9.70
N PRO A 14 -14.67 8.63 -10.78
CA PRO A 14 -14.93 10.07 -10.70
C PRO A 14 -16.04 10.43 -9.69
N ILE A 15 -16.91 9.47 -9.36
CA ILE A 15 -17.96 9.60 -8.35
C ILE A 15 -17.41 9.86 -6.94
N THR A 16 -16.25 9.33 -6.54
CA THR A 16 -15.72 9.60 -5.18
C THR A 16 -15.30 11.06 -4.98
N ARG A 17 -14.73 11.68 -6.02
CA ARG A 17 -14.44 13.12 -6.03
C ARG A 17 -15.73 13.94 -5.98
N ILE A 18 -16.77 13.52 -6.70
CA ILE A 18 -18.07 14.19 -6.72
C ILE A 18 -18.77 14.10 -5.36
N LEU A 19 -18.71 12.94 -4.69
CA LEU A 19 -19.41 12.71 -3.42
C LEU A 19 -18.70 13.29 -2.19
N THR A 20 -17.37 13.39 -2.21
CA THR A 20 -16.59 13.80 -1.03
C THR A 20 -15.87 15.14 -1.20
N GLY A 21 -15.77 15.65 -2.43
CA GLY A 21 -14.95 16.83 -2.75
C GLY A 21 -13.43 16.60 -2.65
N LYS A 22 -13.00 15.42 -2.18
CA LYS A 22 -11.59 15.10 -1.92
C LYS A 22 -10.89 14.54 -3.16
N THR A 23 -9.62 14.87 -3.29
CA THR A 23 -8.71 14.25 -4.24
C THR A 23 -8.39 12.81 -3.84
N ILE A 24 -7.94 12.00 -4.80
CA ILE A 24 -7.50 10.62 -4.53
C ILE A 24 -6.40 10.59 -3.48
N ARG A 25 -5.48 11.55 -3.50
CA ARG A 25 -4.38 11.65 -2.53
C ARG A 25 -4.89 11.87 -1.11
N GLU A 26 -5.86 12.76 -0.93
CA GLU A 26 -6.48 13.02 0.37
C GLU A 26 -7.26 11.81 0.88
N ILE A 27 -7.94 11.09 -0.01
CA ILE A 27 -8.65 9.85 0.36
C ILE A 27 -7.65 8.78 0.78
N THR A 28 -6.58 8.57 0.01
CA THR A 28 -5.51 7.62 0.37
C THR A 28 -4.87 7.99 1.71
N LYS A 29 -4.56 9.27 1.94
CA LYS A 29 -4.00 9.72 3.21
C LYS A 29 -4.95 9.41 4.38
N ALA A 30 -6.23 9.76 4.25
CA ALA A 30 -7.22 9.48 5.28
C ALA A 30 -7.33 7.98 5.58
N VAL A 31 -7.37 7.14 4.55
CA VAL A 31 -7.41 5.68 4.73
C VAL A 31 -6.17 5.15 5.46
N GLU A 32 -4.98 5.65 5.15
CA GLU A 32 -3.76 5.23 5.83
C GLU A 32 -3.71 5.71 7.29
N ASP A 33 -4.26 6.90 7.59
CA ASP A 33 -4.35 7.39 8.97
C ASP A 33 -5.34 6.55 9.79
N GLU A 34 -6.49 6.15 9.22
CA GLU A 34 -7.43 5.21 9.85
C GLU A 34 -6.84 3.80 10.03
N ARG A 35 -6.03 3.32 9.08
CA ARG A 35 -5.33 2.03 9.26
C ARG A 35 -4.34 2.08 10.42
N LYS A 36 -3.62 3.20 10.58
CA LYS A 36 -2.68 3.40 11.70
C LYS A 36 -3.38 3.45 13.05
N SER A 37 -4.63 3.92 13.11
CA SER A 37 -5.44 3.86 14.34
C SER A 37 -6.00 2.47 14.64
N GLY A 38 -5.79 1.49 13.76
CA GLY A 38 -6.20 0.10 13.94
C GLY A 38 -7.48 -0.29 13.18
N VAL A 39 -8.03 0.60 12.34
CA VAL A 39 -9.20 0.27 11.52
C VAL A 39 -8.80 -0.67 10.37
N LEU A 40 -9.47 -1.81 10.26
CA LEU A 40 -9.22 -2.80 9.23
C LEU A 40 -9.86 -2.39 7.89
N ILE A 41 -9.19 -1.50 7.15
CA ILE A 41 -9.60 -1.09 5.81
C ILE A 41 -8.90 -1.95 4.76
N CYS A 42 -9.65 -2.73 3.99
CA CYS A 42 -9.10 -3.55 2.91
C CYS A 42 -8.93 -2.74 1.61
N SER A 43 -8.04 -3.20 0.73
CA SER A 43 -7.78 -2.55 -0.56
C SER A 43 -7.67 -3.56 -1.68
N ARG A 44 -8.34 -3.28 -2.80
CA ARG A 44 -8.29 -4.10 -4.02
C ARG A 44 -7.70 -3.30 -5.17
N MET A 45 -6.82 -3.93 -5.94
CA MET A 45 -6.19 -3.31 -7.12
C MET A 45 -6.83 -3.76 -8.44
N GLU A 46 -7.57 -4.86 -8.42
CA GLU A 46 -8.25 -5.41 -9.61
C GLU A 46 -9.46 -4.57 -10.05
N GLY A 47 -9.66 -4.50 -11.37
CA GLY A 47 -10.74 -3.73 -11.98
C GLY A 47 -10.67 -2.24 -11.65
N LYS A 48 -11.79 -1.65 -11.21
CA LYS A 48 -11.84 -0.25 -10.78
C LYS A 48 -11.10 0.02 -9.46
N GLY A 49 -10.63 -1.02 -8.77
CA GLY A 49 -9.89 -0.92 -7.52
C GLY A 49 -10.62 -0.15 -6.41
N GLY A 50 -9.92 0.13 -5.31
CA GLY A 50 -10.39 0.99 -4.23
C GLY A 50 -10.31 0.36 -2.84
N TYR A 51 -10.97 1.01 -1.89
CA TYR A 51 -11.00 0.62 -0.49
C TYR A 51 -12.38 0.12 -0.08
N PHE A 52 -12.41 -0.83 0.84
CA PHE A 52 -13.65 -1.40 1.36
C PHE A 52 -13.45 -1.84 2.81
N MET A 53 -14.54 -1.83 3.57
CA MET A 53 -14.57 -2.46 4.88
C MET A 53 -14.81 -3.96 4.70
N PRO A 54 -14.05 -4.83 5.38
CA PRO A 54 -14.27 -6.28 5.32
C PRO A 54 -15.66 -6.61 5.87
N ALA A 55 -16.36 -7.50 5.19
CA ALA A 55 -17.67 -7.99 5.63
C ALA A 55 -17.57 -9.17 6.61
N ASN A 56 -16.44 -9.87 6.62
CA ASN A 56 -16.22 -11.07 7.42
C ASN A 56 -14.72 -11.38 7.61
N ASP A 57 -14.43 -12.33 8.49
CA ASP A 57 -13.06 -12.75 8.81
C ASP A 57 -12.32 -13.37 7.63
N VAL A 58 -13.03 -13.98 6.69
CA VAL A 58 -12.43 -14.56 5.47
C VAL A 58 -11.80 -13.46 4.62
N GLU A 59 -12.47 -12.32 4.46
CA GLU A 59 -11.91 -11.17 3.75
C GLU A 59 -10.70 -10.57 4.48
N ILE A 60 -10.72 -10.55 5.81
CA ILE A 60 -9.59 -10.08 6.63
C ILE A 60 -8.37 -10.99 6.42
N GLN A 61 -8.55 -12.31 6.55
CA GLN A 61 -7.48 -13.28 6.38
C GLN A 61 -6.90 -13.25 4.96
N SER A 62 -7.76 -13.14 3.95
CA SER A 62 -7.35 -13.01 2.55
C SER A 62 -6.51 -11.75 2.31
N GLN A 63 -6.96 -10.61 2.86
CA GLN A 63 -6.23 -9.34 2.74
C GLN A 63 -4.87 -9.40 3.48
N LEU A 64 -4.83 -9.98 4.68
CA LEU A 64 -3.60 -10.19 5.45
C LEU A 64 -2.59 -11.03 4.66
N ALA A 65 -3.02 -12.19 4.16
CA ALA A 65 -2.16 -13.05 3.34
C ALA A 65 -1.65 -12.34 2.08
N SER A 66 -2.47 -11.48 1.46
CA SER A 66 -2.06 -10.65 0.33
C SER A 66 -0.95 -9.66 0.70
N PHE A 67 -1.06 -8.99 1.85
CA PHE A 67 -0.04 -8.08 2.34
C PHE A 67 1.26 -8.80 2.65
N GLU A 68 1.22 -9.93 3.35
CA GLU A 68 2.41 -10.72 3.67
C GLU A 68 3.16 -11.18 2.42
N ARG A 69 2.42 -11.67 1.39
CA ARG A 69 3.03 -12.04 0.10
C ARG A 69 3.71 -10.85 -0.57
N ARG A 70 3.06 -9.67 -0.55
CA ARG A 70 3.62 -8.45 -1.14
C ARG A 70 4.88 -8.00 -0.40
N ILE A 71 4.88 -8.03 0.93
CA ILE A 71 6.05 -7.68 1.75
C ILE A 71 7.22 -8.60 1.40
N LYS A 72 7.01 -9.91 1.38
CA LYS A 72 8.06 -10.89 1.01
C LYS A 72 8.61 -10.64 -0.40
N SER A 73 7.73 -10.39 -1.37
CA SER A 73 8.15 -10.07 -2.74
C SER A 73 8.97 -8.78 -2.81
N GLN A 74 8.54 -7.73 -2.12
CA GLN A 74 9.25 -6.46 -2.06
C GLN A 74 10.60 -6.59 -1.35
N GLU A 75 10.69 -7.40 -0.30
CA GLU A 75 11.94 -7.66 0.42
C GLU A 75 13.01 -8.27 -0.49
N ILE A 76 12.64 -9.27 -1.31
CA ILE A 76 13.54 -9.89 -2.30
C ILE A 76 14.01 -8.84 -3.32
N THR A 77 13.10 -8.02 -3.84
CA THR A 77 13.45 -6.93 -4.76
C THR A 77 14.40 -5.93 -4.10
N LEU A 78 14.10 -5.49 -2.88
CA LEU A 78 14.95 -4.55 -2.12
C LEU A 78 16.34 -5.12 -1.88
N TRP A 79 16.46 -6.42 -1.58
CA TRP A 79 17.75 -7.07 -1.43
C TRP A 79 18.60 -6.97 -2.71
N ALA A 80 18.01 -7.25 -3.88
CA ALA A 80 18.72 -7.16 -5.15
C ALA A 80 19.21 -5.74 -5.45
N PHE A 81 18.35 -4.74 -5.21
CA PHE A 81 18.71 -3.33 -5.39
C PHE A 81 19.82 -2.89 -4.41
N ARG A 82 19.72 -3.26 -3.13
CA ARG A 82 20.75 -2.97 -2.12
C ARG A 82 22.09 -3.57 -2.49
N ARG A 83 22.10 -4.82 -2.96
CA ARG A 83 23.30 -5.50 -3.44
C ARG A 83 23.96 -4.74 -4.59
N TYR A 84 23.18 -4.37 -5.61
CA TYR A 84 23.67 -3.62 -6.76
C TYR A 84 24.30 -2.27 -6.36
N VAL A 85 23.64 -1.51 -5.50
CA VAL A 85 24.16 -0.23 -5.00
C VAL A 85 25.48 -0.43 -4.24
N LYS A 86 25.58 -1.47 -3.41
CA LYS A 86 26.80 -1.80 -2.67
C LYS A 86 27.97 -2.15 -3.60
N GLU A 87 27.74 -3.01 -4.60
CA GLU A 87 28.76 -3.40 -5.57
C GLU A 87 29.28 -2.20 -6.37
N ARG A 88 28.39 -1.27 -6.76
CA ARG A 88 28.80 -0.03 -7.44
C ARG A 88 29.55 0.93 -6.52
N ALA A 89 29.13 1.07 -5.26
CA ALA A 89 29.86 1.88 -4.29
C ALA A 89 31.28 1.35 -4.08
N ILE A 90 31.46 0.03 -3.99
CA ILE A 90 32.77 -0.62 -3.87
C ILE A 90 33.60 -0.44 -5.15
N SER A 91 32.98 -0.58 -6.34
CA SER A 91 33.67 -0.37 -7.63
C SER A 91 34.13 1.09 -7.82
N ALA A 92 33.35 2.06 -7.34
CA ALA A 92 33.74 3.47 -7.35
C ALA A 92 34.93 3.75 -6.42
N VAL A 93 34.97 3.11 -5.24
CA VAL A 93 36.10 3.23 -4.30
C VAL A 93 37.36 2.56 -4.83
N ALA A 94 37.25 1.42 -5.53
CA ALA A 94 38.39 0.71 -6.11
C ALA A 94 39.06 1.46 -7.30
N LYS A 95 38.39 2.44 -7.90
CA LYS A 95 38.93 3.28 -8.99
C LYS A 95 39.63 4.55 -8.51
N LEU A 96 39.63 4.83 -7.20
CA LEU A 96 40.36 5.97 -6.66
C LEU A 96 41.86 5.64 -6.61
N PRO A 97 42.75 6.49 -7.18
CA PRO A 97 44.18 6.29 -7.04
C PRO A 97 44.55 6.35 -5.56
N LYS A 98 45.24 5.32 -5.07
CA LYS A 98 45.81 5.31 -3.72
C LYS A 98 46.81 6.47 -3.65
N ARG A 99 46.57 7.41 -2.72
CA ARG A 99 47.53 8.46 -2.37
C ARG A 99 48.74 7.85 -1.68
#